data_AF-A0A239CP56-F1
#
_entry.id   AF-A0A239CP56-F1
#
_cell.length_a   1.000
_cell.length_b   1.000
_cell.length_c   1.000
_cell.angle_alpha   90.00
_cell.angle_beta   90.00
_cell.angle_gamma   90.00
#
_symmetry.space_group_name_H-M   'P 1'
#
loop_
_entity.id
_entity.type
_entity.pdbx_description
1 polymer ?
#
loop_
_entity_poly.entity_id
_entity_poly.type
_entity_poly.pdbx_seq_one_letter_code
_entity_poly.pdbx_strand_id
1 'polypeptide(L)' 'MVANLEGGSFNKFIIFKCEDADKYLPLHDKIDLVHIQRQINEGKAVQGKKDNTYLIINTDEPYADEVIDIMKKHGHWG' A
#
# COMPACT_ATOMS: atom_id res chain seq x y z
N MET A 1 2.10 14.80 -9.59
CA MET A 1 0.98 14.22 -10.37
C MET A 1 -0.28 14.33 -9.54
N VAL A 2 -1.43 14.70 -10.12
CA VAL A 2 -2.71 14.81 -9.40
C VAL A 2 -3.80 14.23 -10.29
N ALA A 3 -4.60 13.32 -9.74
CA ALA A 3 -5.86 12.84 -10.33
C ALA A 3 -7.01 13.22 -9.40
N ASN A 4 -8.19 13.50 -9.96
CA ASN A 4 -9.33 14.06 -9.25
C ASN A 4 -10.61 13.83 -10.08
N LEU A 5 -11.81 13.67 -9.55
CA LEU A 5 -12.26 13.55 -8.15
C LEU A 5 -12.65 12.06 -7.88
N GLU A 6 -13.48 11.58 -6.94
CA GLU A 6 -14.40 12.12 -5.93
C GLU A 6 -14.41 11.24 -4.65
N GLY A 7 -15.14 11.67 -3.63
CA GLY A 7 -15.93 10.76 -2.81
C GLY A 7 -15.23 9.98 -1.67
N GLY A 8 -13.94 10.17 -1.41
CA GLY A 8 -13.27 9.45 -0.32
C GLY A 8 -12.01 10.12 0.22
N SER A 9 -11.66 9.80 1.48
CA SER A 9 -10.41 10.26 2.09
C SER A 9 -9.21 9.84 1.24
N PHE A 10 -8.42 10.81 0.80
CA PHE A 10 -7.55 10.68 -0.38
C PHE A 10 -6.43 9.64 -0.25
N ASN A 11 -6.00 9.31 0.96
CA ASN A 11 -4.97 8.30 1.22
C ASN A 11 -5.57 7.07 1.92
N LYS A 12 -6.24 6.19 1.16
CA LYS A 12 -6.70 4.87 1.67
C LYS A 12 -5.53 3.95 2.05
N PHE A 13 -4.38 4.14 1.41
CA PHE A 13 -3.14 3.39 1.63
C PHE A 13 -1.96 4.36 1.61
N ILE A 14 -0.89 4.00 2.34
CA ILE A 14 0.43 4.62 2.22
C ILE A 14 1.36 3.51 1.74
N ILE A 15 2.04 3.72 0.60
CA ILE A 15 2.86 2.72 -0.07
C ILE A 15 4.19 3.38 -0.47
N PHE A 16 5.29 2.71 -0.15
CA PHE A 16 6.65 2.99 -0.60
C PHE A 16 7.43 1.67 -0.57
N LYS A 17 8.51 1.54 -1.34
CA LYS A 17 9.35 0.34 -1.28
C LYS A 17 10.13 0.33 0.04
N CYS A 18 10.26 -0.84 0.68
CA CYS A 18 11.12 -0.98 1.85
C CYS A 18 12.57 -0.56 1.53
N GLU A 19 13.04 -0.82 0.31
CA GLU A 19 14.36 -0.38 -0.19
C GLU A 19 14.53 1.15 -0.20
N ASP A 20 13.49 1.91 -0.57
CA ASP A 20 13.53 3.37 -0.55
C ASP A 20 13.54 3.90 0.90
N ALA A 21 12.73 3.30 1.77
CA ALA A 21 12.78 3.59 3.21
C ALA A 21 14.16 3.25 3.80
N ASP A 22 14.77 2.14 3.38
CA ASP A 22 16.09 1.73 3.86
C ASP A 22 17.23 2.62 3.33
N LYS A 23 17.06 3.17 2.13
CA LYS A 23 18.06 4.01 1.46
C LYS A 23 17.99 5.48 1.89
N TYR A 24 16.80 6.02 2.16
CA TYR A 24 16.60 7.46 2.37
C TYR A 24 16.22 7.87 3.80
N LEU A 25 15.71 6.97 4.64
CA LEU A 25 15.37 7.33 6.03
C LEU A 25 16.57 7.19 6.97
N PRO A 26 16.79 8.13 7.91
CA PRO A 26 17.71 7.95 9.02
C PRO A 26 17.20 6.86 9.99
N LEU A 27 18.09 6.35 10.84
CA LEU A 27 17.79 5.23 11.74
C LEU A 27 16.60 5.49 12.69
N HIS A 28 16.38 6.73 13.13
CA HIS A 28 15.23 7.06 13.99
C HIS A 28 13.90 6.94 13.24
N ASP A 29 13.78 7.51 12.04
CA ASP A 29 12.57 7.40 11.22
C ASP A 29 12.24 5.94 10.86
N LYS A 30 13.26 5.09 10.66
CA LYS A 30 13.05 3.63 10.47
C LYS A 30 12.47 2.96 11.70
N ILE A 31 12.97 3.31 12.90
CA ILE A 31 12.48 2.77 14.18
C ILE A 31 11.04 3.24 14.43
N ASP A 32 10.75 4.51 14.19
CA ASP A 32 9.41 5.06 14.38
C ASP A 32 8.40 4.53 13.36
N LEU A 33 8.81 4.27 12.12
CA LEU A 33 7.98 3.54 11.14
C LEU A 33 7.58 2.15 11.65
N VAL A 34 8.53 1.39 12.21
CA VAL A 34 8.26 0.06 12.81
C VAL A 34 7.33 0.18 14.03
N HIS A 35 7.50 1.20 14.88
CA HIS A 35 6.60 1.48 15.99
C HIS A 35 5.17 1.82 15.53
N ILE A 36 5.01 2.65 14.50
CA ILE A 36 3.71 3.03 13.93
C ILE A 36 3.00 1.80 13.35
N GLN A 37 3.72 0.99 12.55
CA GLN A 37 3.16 -0.23 11.98
C GLN A 37 2.72 -1.22 13.07
N ARG A 38 3.54 -1.38 14.11
CA ARG A 38 3.24 -2.26 15.25
C ARG A 38 1.96 -1.85 15.97
N GLN A 39 1.81 -0.57 16.33
CA GLN A 39 0.63 -0.07 17.05
C GLN A 39 -0.67 -0.30 16.26
N ILE A 40 -0.64 -0.11 14.94
CA ILE A 40 -1.79 -0.37 14.05
C ILE A 40 -2.17 -1.86 14.07
N ASN A 41 -1.18 -2.76 14.00
CA ASN A 41 -1.42 -4.20 14.00
C ASN A 41 -1.91 -4.72 15.36
N GLU A 42 -1.35 -4.22 16.47
CA GLU A 42 -1.85 -4.52 17.82
C GLU A 42 -3.31 -4.05 17.99
N GLY A 43 -3.64 -2.83 17.53
CA GLY A 43 -5.01 -2.31 17.53
C GLY A 43 -6.01 -3.11 16.69
N LYS A 44 -5.57 -3.73 15.59
CA LYS A 44 -6.38 -4.66 14.76
C LYS A 44 -6.57 -6.01 15.44
N ALA A 45 -5.52 -6.56 16.06
CA ALA A 45 -5.57 -7.83 16.78
C ALA A 45 -6.56 -7.78 17.95
N VAL A 46 -6.59 -6.67 18.71
CA VAL A 46 -7.59 -6.44 19.78
C VAL A 46 -9.03 -6.45 19.26
N GLN A 47 -9.25 -6.07 17.99
CA GLN A 47 -10.57 -6.11 17.34
C GLN A 47 -10.88 -7.45 16.67
N GLY A 48 -10.04 -8.49 16.85
CA GLY A 48 -10.15 -9.77 16.15
C GLY A 48 -9.93 -9.70 14.63
N LYS A 49 -9.43 -8.56 14.12
CA LYS A 49 -9.20 -8.33 12.70
C LYS A 49 -7.85 -8.92 12.30
N LYS A 50 -7.86 -9.76 11.25
CA LYS A 50 -6.64 -10.25 10.61
C LYS A 50 -5.95 -9.12 9.83
N ASP A 51 -4.70 -9.36 9.47
CA ASP A 51 -4.02 -8.54 8.48
C ASP A 51 -4.59 -8.79 7.08
N ASN A 52 -4.76 -7.71 6.31
CA ASN A 52 -5.19 -7.77 4.93
C ASN A 52 -3.95 -7.92 4.05
N THR A 53 -3.85 -9.03 3.32
CA THR A 53 -2.84 -9.18 2.27
C THR A 53 -3.30 -8.44 1.02
N TYR A 54 -2.46 -7.54 0.50
CA TYR A 54 -2.71 -6.80 -0.74
C TYR A 54 -1.70 -7.21 -1.80
N LEU A 55 -2.17 -7.40 -3.05
CA LEU A 55 -1.30 -7.44 -4.22
C LEU A 55 -1.02 -5.99 -4.64
N ILE A 56 0.25 -5.59 -4.61
CA ILE A 56 0.72 -4.28 -5.10
C ILE A 56 1.52 -4.55 -6.37
N ILE A 57 1.25 -3.76 -7.41
CA ILE A 57 1.79 -3.93 -8.76
C ILE A 57 2.44 -2.61 -9.15
N ASN A 58 3.70 -2.65 -9.58
CA ASN A 58 4.35 -1.47 -10.15
C ASN A 58 3.88 -1.29 -11.60
N THR A 59 3.25 -0.15 -11.89
CA THR A 59 2.69 0.14 -13.23
C THR A 59 3.75 0.47 -14.27
N ASP A 60 4.98 0.74 -13.84
CA ASP A 60 6.11 1.07 -14.73
C ASP A 60 6.80 -0.20 -15.30
N GLU A 61 6.36 -1.39 -14.88
CA GLU A 61 6.92 -2.68 -15.30
C GLU A 61 6.25 -3.21 -16.58
N PRO A 62 6.97 -3.91 -17.47
CA PRO A 62 6.44 -4.35 -18.76
C PRO A 62 5.28 -5.36 -18.69
N TYR A 63 5.04 -5.97 -17.53
CA TYR A 63 3.92 -6.90 -17.29
C TYR A 63 2.65 -6.21 -16.75
N ALA A 64 2.67 -4.90 -16.49
CA ALA A 64 1.57 -4.19 -15.83
C ALA A 64 0.25 -4.26 -16.62
N ASP A 65 0.31 -4.07 -17.94
CA ASP A 65 -0.87 -4.11 -18.82
C ASP A 65 -1.54 -5.49 -18.83
N GLU A 66 -0.76 -6.58 -18.81
CA GLU A 66 -1.30 -7.95 -18.79
C GLU A 66 -2.16 -8.20 -17.55
N VAL A 67 -1.68 -7.79 -16.37
CA VAL A 67 -2.42 -7.96 -15.11
C VAL A 67 -3.56 -6.95 -14.95
N ILE A 68 -3.44 -5.75 -15.52
CA ILE A 68 -4.57 -4.82 -15.68
C ILE A 68 -5.69 -5.47 -16.52
N ASP A 69 -5.37 -6.12 -17.64
CA ASP A 69 -6.37 -6.79 -18.48
C ASP A 69 -6.99 -8.04 -17.82
N ILE A 70 -6.22 -8.78 -17.03
CA ILE A 70 -6.76 -9.83 -16.15
C ILE A 70 -7.77 -9.22 -15.16
N MET A 71 -7.43 -8.10 -14.51
CA MET A 71 -8.32 -7.44 -13.53
C MET A 71 -9.58 -6.87 -14.19
N LYS A 72 -9.49 -6.29 -15.41
CA LYS A 72 -10.66 -5.88 -16.21
C LYS A 72 -11.58 -7.07 -16.52
N LYS A 73 -11.01 -8.19 -16.99
CA LYS A 73 -11.74 -9.42 -17.35
C LYS A 73 -12.56 -10.00 -16.19
N HIS A 74 -12.11 -9.81 -14.95
CA HIS A 74 -12.81 -10.25 -13.75
C HIS A 74 -13.71 -9.19 -13.10
N GLY A 75 -13.85 -8.00 -13.69
CA GLY A 75 -14.66 -6.92 -13.13
C GLY A 75 -14.05 -6.32 -11.86
N HIS A 76 -12.72 -6.26 -11.80
CA HIS A 76 -11.94 -5.75 -10.66
C HIS A 76 -11.06 -4.54 -11.05
N TRP A 77 -11.27 -3.98 -12.25
CA TRP A 77 -10.61 -2.77 -12.75
C TRP A 77 -11.59 -1.95 -13.60
N GLY A 78 -11.73 -0.67 -13.26
CA GLY A 78 -12.74 0.25 -13.79
C GLY A 78 -13.16 1.25 -12.73
#